data_AF-A0A960HQG6-F1
#
_entry.id   AF-A0A960HQG6-F1
#
_cell.length_a   1.000
_cell.length_b   1.000
_cell.length_c   1.000
_cell.angle_alpha   90.00
_cell.angle_beta   90.00
_cell.angle_gamma   90.00
#
_symmetry.space_group_name_H-M   'P 1'
#
loop_
_entity.id
_entity.type
_entity.pdbx_description
1 polymer ?
#
loop_
_entity_poly.entity_id
_entity_poly.type
_entity_poly.pdbx_seq_one_letter_code
_entity_poly.pdbx_strand_id
1 'polypeptide(L)'
;NETGAYEEHYARMLQMYAAGYLHASDASDVAEIIHHAIHTDEPKLRYPVSWGGVGITSGRAAMTDEEWVAMGAIESRDDYIAEFRRRFGIDIST
;
A
#
# COMPACT_ATOMS: atom_id res chain seq x y z
N ASN A 1 0.99 10.87 -21.44
CA ASN A 1 -0.40 11.26 -21.14
C ASN A 1 -0.67 12.55 -21.91
N GLU A 2 -1.12 12.46 -23.16
CA GLU A 2 -1.34 13.65 -24.02
C GLU A 2 -2.71 14.31 -23.77
N THR A 3 -3.63 13.59 -23.13
CA THR A 3 -5.02 14.03 -22.91
C THR A 3 -5.31 14.46 -21.46
N GLY A 4 -4.37 14.28 -20.54
CA GLY A 4 -4.61 14.50 -19.10
C GLY A 4 -5.42 13.39 -18.41
N ALA A 5 -5.98 12.43 -19.16
CA ALA A 5 -6.92 11.42 -18.64
C ALA A 5 -6.39 10.58 -17.47
N TYR A 6 -5.07 10.45 -17.34
CA TYR A 6 -4.42 9.71 -16.25
C TYR A 6 -3.66 10.59 -15.26
N GLU A 7 -3.74 11.91 -15.37
CA GLU A 7 -2.90 12.83 -14.59
C GLU A 7 -3.05 12.58 -13.09
N GLU A 8 -4.29 12.51 -12.61
CA GLU A 8 -4.58 12.25 -11.21
C GLU A 8 -4.17 10.83 -10.76
N HIS A 9 -4.30 9.83 -11.64
CA HIS A 9 -3.82 8.48 -11.34
C HIS A 9 -2.29 8.41 -11.24
N TYR A 10 -1.58 9.14 -12.11
CA TYR A 10 -0.12 9.28 -12.04
C TYR A 10 0.30 10.01 -10.76
N ALA A 11 -0.40 11.07 -10.36
CA ALA A 11 -0.13 11.79 -9.12
C ALA A 11 -0.22 10.85 -7.90
N ARG A 12 -1.28 10.06 -7.79
CA ARG A 12 -1.47 9.08 -6.69
C ARG A 12 -0.39 8.01 -6.66
N MET A 13 -0.02 7.47 -7.82
CA MET A 13 1.08 6.51 -7.89
C MET A 13 2.41 7.12 -7.43
N LEU A 14 2.72 8.34 -7.88
CA LEU A 14 3.95 9.03 -7.48
C LEU A 14 3.97 9.37 -5.99
N GLN A 15 2.83 9.71 -5.39
CA GLN A 15 2.68 9.89 -3.94
C GLN A 15 3.01 8.60 -3.17
N MET A 16 2.48 7.46 -3.61
CA MET A 16 2.79 6.17 -3.00
C MET A 16 4.29 5.83 -3.12
N TYR A 17 4.92 6.14 -4.26
CA TYR A 17 6.37 5.95 -4.43
C TYR A 17 7.20 6.90 -3.57
N ALA A 18 6.78 8.16 -3.42
CA ALA A 18 7.43 9.12 -2.55
C ALA A 18 7.37 8.68 -1.09
N ALA A 19 6.19 8.27 -0.61
CA ALA A 19 6.02 7.68 0.71
C ALA A 19 6.92 6.44 0.90
N GLY A 20 6.97 5.56 -0.11
CA GLY A 20 7.80 4.36 -0.03
C GLY A 20 9.30 4.59 -0.06
N TYR A 21 9.76 5.63 -0.74
CA TYR A 21 11.15 6.06 -0.69
C TYR A 21 11.53 6.57 0.70
N LEU A 22 10.65 7.37 1.33
CA LEU A 22 10.88 7.91 2.68
C LEU A 22 10.80 6.85 3.79
N HIS A 23 10.00 5.81 3.57
CA HIS A 23 9.78 4.71 4.53
C HIS A 23 10.44 3.41 4.11
N ALA A 24 11.44 3.45 3.22
CA ALA A 24 12.12 2.26 2.73
C ALA A 24 12.64 1.41 3.90
N SER A 25 12.14 0.17 4.01
CA SER A 25 12.58 -0.77 5.04
C SER A 25 14.02 -1.22 4.78
N ASP A 26 14.75 -1.50 5.86
CA ASP A 26 16.09 -2.06 5.74
C ASP A 26 16.02 -3.46 5.11
N ALA A 27 17.06 -3.84 4.38
CA ALA A 27 17.18 -5.19 3.85
C ALA A 27 17.18 -6.25 4.97
N SER A 28 17.64 -5.91 6.17
CA SER A 28 17.60 -6.80 7.34
C SER A 28 16.18 -7.22 7.70
N ASP A 29 15.19 -6.33 7.62
CA ASP A 29 13.80 -6.64 7.98
C ASP A 29 13.24 -7.76 7.09
N VAL A 30 13.60 -7.74 5.80
CA VAL A 30 13.22 -8.79 4.85
C VAL A 30 13.98 -10.09 5.14
N ALA A 31 15.27 -9.99 5.46
CA ALA A 31 16.09 -11.15 5.79
C ALA A 31 15.57 -11.90 7.03
N GLU A 32 15.12 -11.18 8.05
CA GLU A 32 14.52 -11.76 9.27
C GLU A 32 13.25 -12.56 8.95
N ILE A 33 12.39 -12.04 8.09
CA ILE A 33 11.17 -12.74 7.67
C ILE A 33 11.48 -13.99 6.84
N ILE A 34 12.47 -13.92 5.94
CA ILE A 34 12.93 -15.10 5.19
C ILE A 34 13.49 -16.14 6.15
N HIS A 35 14.34 -15.74 7.09
CA HIS A 35 14.89 -16.63 8.10
C HIS A 35 13.78 -17.29 8.91
N HIS A 36 12.80 -16.52 9.39
CA HIS A 36 11.63 -17.07 10.10
C HIS A 36 10.85 -18.06 9.24
N ALA A 37 10.55 -17.73 7.98
CA ALA A 37 9.77 -18.59 7.08
C ALA A 37 10.43 -19.95 6.82
N ILE A 38 11.77 -20.02 6.82
CA ILE A 38 12.52 -21.26 6.64
C ILE A 38 12.52 -22.14 7.90
N HIS A 39 12.52 -21.53 9.09
CA HIS A 39 12.74 -22.23 10.36
C HIS A 39 11.49 -22.46 11.20
N THR A 40 10.35 -21.85 10.85
CA THR A 40 9.10 -22.02 11.58
C THR A 40 8.43 -23.36 11.29
N ASP A 41 7.83 -23.98 12.31
CA ASP A 41 6.98 -25.17 12.15
C ASP A 41 5.57 -24.82 11.64
N GLU A 42 5.23 -23.52 11.58
CA GLU A 42 3.96 -23.00 11.06
C GLU A 42 4.17 -22.10 9.83
N PRO A 43 4.64 -22.66 8.69
CA PRO A 43 4.92 -21.86 7.51
C PRO A 43 3.64 -21.32 6.87
N LYS A 44 3.72 -20.10 6.32
CA LYS A 44 2.64 -19.46 5.55
C LYS A 44 3.05 -19.33 4.10
N LEU A 45 2.08 -19.38 3.18
CA LEU A 45 2.35 -19.17 1.76
C LEU A 45 2.83 -17.75 1.44
N ARG A 46 2.40 -16.75 2.21
CA ARG A 46 2.74 -15.33 2.00
C ARG A 46 3.04 -14.65 3.33
N TYR A 47 4.10 -13.85 3.34
CA TYR A 47 4.49 -12.99 4.44
C TYR A 47 4.47 -11.54 3.97
N PRO A 48 3.59 -10.68 4.50
CA PRO A 48 3.67 -9.25 4.23
C PRO A 48 4.98 -8.70 4.80
N VAL A 49 5.74 -7.98 3.97
CA VAL A 49 7.01 -7.35 4.34
C VAL A 49 6.99 -5.89 3.91
N SER A 50 7.94 -5.12 4.42
CA SER A 50 8.08 -3.68 4.17
C SER A 50 6.99 -2.82 4.81
N TRP A 51 7.25 -1.52 4.90
CA TRP A 51 6.46 -0.50 5.60
C TRP A 51 4.95 -0.52 5.27
N GLY A 52 4.59 -0.80 4.02
CA GLY A 52 3.21 -0.83 3.57
C GLY A 52 2.57 -2.22 3.54
N GLY A 53 3.35 -3.29 3.74
CA GLY A 53 2.94 -4.66 3.44
C GLY A 53 1.72 -5.10 4.25
N VAL A 54 1.77 -4.96 5.57
CA VAL A 54 0.67 -5.38 6.47
C VAL A 54 -0.57 -4.52 6.23
N GLY A 55 -0.43 -3.19 6.18
CA GLY A 55 -1.55 -2.26 6.04
C GLY A 55 -2.30 -2.42 4.72
N ILE A 56 -1.58 -2.56 3.60
CA ILE A 56 -2.20 -2.76 2.27
C ILE A 56 -2.90 -4.12 2.19
N THR A 57 -2.24 -5.18 2.66
CA THR A 57 -2.81 -6.53 2.56
C THR A 57 -4.03 -6.72 3.47
N SER A 58 -3.96 -6.28 4.72
CA SER A 58 -5.10 -6.36 5.64
C SER A 58 -6.23 -5.40 5.25
N GLY A 59 -5.88 -4.16 4.86
CA GLY A 59 -6.84 -3.17 4.41
C GLY A 59 -7.62 -3.65 3.20
N ARG A 60 -6.95 -4.19 2.17
CA ARG A 60 -7.64 -4.78 1.01
C ARG A 60 -8.53 -5.96 1.39
N ALA A 61 -8.06 -6.86 2.26
CA ALA A 61 -8.82 -8.03 2.68
C ALA A 61 -10.10 -7.67 3.46
N ALA A 62 -10.11 -6.50 4.11
CA ALA A 62 -11.26 -5.99 4.86
C ALA A 62 -12.29 -5.24 3.99
N MET A 63 -12.04 -5.04 2.68
CA MET A 63 -12.97 -4.34 1.79
C MET A 63 -13.76 -5.27 0.90
N THR A 64 -15.01 -4.89 0.62
CA THR A 64 -15.72 -5.45 -0.53
C THR A 64 -15.14 -4.91 -1.84
N ASP A 65 -15.51 -5.53 -2.96
CA ASP A 65 -15.09 -5.05 -4.28
C ASP A 65 -15.73 -3.71 -4.62
N GLU A 66 -16.97 -3.46 -4.18
CA GLU A 66 -17.66 -2.18 -4.34
C GLU A 66 -16.94 -1.07 -3.59
N GLU A 67 -16.49 -1.32 -2.37
CA GLU A 67 -15.71 -0.36 -1.59
C GLU A 67 -14.35 -0.07 -2.22
N TRP A 68 -13.69 -1.10 -2.76
CA TRP A 68 -12.43 -0.95 -3.48
C TRP A 68 -12.60 -0.08 -4.72
N VAL A 69 -13.64 -0.35 -5.52
CA VAL A 69 -13.97 0.45 -6.71
C VAL A 69 -14.34 1.87 -6.32
N ALA A 70 -15.14 2.05 -5.26
CA ALA A 70 -15.54 3.37 -4.77
C ALA A 70 -14.32 4.21 -4.35
N MET A 71 -13.35 3.62 -3.64
CA MET A 71 -12.10 4.31 -3.30
C MET A 71 -11.32 4.74 -4.56
N GLY A 72 -11.25 3.86 -5.57
CA GLY A 72 -10.59 4.19 -6.84
C GLY A 72 -11.30 5.30 -7.63
N ALA A 73 -12.62 5.43 -7.48
CA ALA A 73 -13.45 6.42 -8.16
C ALA A 73 -13.45 7.81 -7.49
N ILE A 74 -12.81 7.97 -6.33
CA ILE A 74 -12.65 9.28 -5.69
C ILE A 74 -11.89 10.20 -6.66
N GLU A 75 -12.45 11.36 -7.00
CA GLU A 75 -11.82 12.33 -7.90
C GLU A 75 -10.89 13.30 -7.15
N SER A 76 -11.32 13.76 -5.98
CA SER A 76 -10.57 14.65 -5.11
C SER A 76 -9.33 13.95 -4.54
N ARG A 77 -8.16 14.52 -4.79
CA ARG A 77 -6.89 13.98 -4.28
C ARG A 77 -6.84 13.94 -2.76
N ASP A 78 -7.29 15.00 -2.09
CA ASP A 78 -7.24 15.10 -0.64
C ASP A 78 -8.17 14.05 0.01
N ASP A 79 -9.35 13.83 -0.58
CA ASP A 79 -10.28 12.80 -0.12
C ASP A 79 -9.72 11.40 -0.36
N TYR A 80 -9.01 11.19 -1.48
CA TYR A 80 -8.35 9.92 -1.77
C TYR A 80 -7.25 9.63 -0.74
N ILE A 81 -6.41 10.62 -0.40
CA ILE A 81 -5.35 10.47 0.61
C ILE A 81 -5.96 10.14 1.98
N ALA A 82 -7.03 10.85 2.37
CA ALA A 82 -7.72 10.60 3.63
C ALA A 82 -8.31 9.18 3.69
N GLU A 83 -8.96 8.73 2.62
CA GLU A 83 -9.52 7.38 2.54
C GLU A 83 -8.41 6.31 2.51
N PHE A 84 -7.32 6.53 1.78
CA PHE A 84 -6.15 5.65 1.74
C PHE A 84 -5.58 5.46 3.16
N ARG A 85 -5.41 6.56 3.91
CA ARG A 85 -4.96 6.51 5.30
C ARG A 85 -5.93 5.77 6.19
N ARG A 86 -7.25 6.00 6.04
CA ARG A 86 -8.27 5.32 6.82
C ARG A 86 -8.28 3.81 6.58
N ARG A 87 -8.13 3.39 5.32
CA ARG A 87 -8.21 1.98 4.89
C ARG A 87 -6.94 1.19 5.16
N PHE A 88 -5.76 1.79 4.97
CA PHE A 88 -4.48 1.08 5.01
C PHE A 88 -3.59 1.50 6.19
N GLY A 89 -3.95 2.56 6.92
CA GLY A 89 -3.10 3.10 7.99
C GLY A 89 -1.82 3.77 7.49
N ILE A 90 -1.77 4.12 6.20
CA ILE A 90 -0.59 4.64 5.51
C ILE A 90 -0.85 6.08 5.07
N ASP A 91 0.12 6.95 5.32
CA ASP A 91 0.08 8.33 4.85
C ASP A 91 0.86 8.47 3.52
N ILE A 92 0.19 9.01 2.49
CA ILE A 92 0.78 9.27 1.16
C ILE A 92 0.70 10.76 0.80
N SER A 93 0.54 11.67 1.77
CA SER A 93 0.44 13.12 1.56
C SER A 93 1.75 13.81 1.12
N THR A 94 2.68 13.05 0.54
CA THR A 94 4.03 13.47 0.18
C THR A 94 4.07 14.42 -1.02
#